data_AF-A0A9P4LQY5-F1
#
_entry.id   AF-A0A9P4LQY5-F1
#
_cell.length_a   1.000
_cell.length_b   1.000
_cell.length_c   1.000
_cell.angle_alpha   90.00
_cell.angle_beta   90.00
_cell.angle_gamma   90.00
#
_symmetry.space_group_name_H-M   'P 1'
#
loop_
_entity.id
_entity.type
_entity.pdbx_description
1 polymer ?
#
loop_
_entity_poly.entity_id
_entity_poly.type
_entity_poly.pdbx_seq_one_letter_code
_entity_poly.pdbx_strand_id
1 'polypeptide(L)'
;MHAETCKFNEAAGHEPLHQTGEDIRVPQSVKYELVTRAPNAAKAGLQTNKLPLKDASSSNDSNIIADEYASLSKLFVLAEKLVDDESKKLILSAILARSKEPFSDEIVYYPALDSVQIIYEGTVEDSPARHLLVQLYANFGNAAFIETDVDGIPQEFLYHLSRYMLDKGAAARN
;
A
#
# COMPACT_ATOMS: atom_id res chain seq x y z
N MET A 1 -21.81 -7.06 1.15
CA MET A 1 -20.41 -6.73 1.45
C MET A 1 -19.57 -7.36 0.35
N HIS A 2 -19.35 -6.62 -0.73
CA HIS A 2 -18.50 -7.04 -1.84
C HIS A 2 -17.29 -6.11 -1.81
N ALA A 3 -16.11 -6.67 -1.56
CA ALA A 3 -14.85 -5.95 -1.68
C ALA A 3 -14.45 -5.97 -3.16
N GLU A 4 -14.80 -4.93 -3.91
CA GLU A 4 -14.36 -4.78 -5.29
C GLU A 4 -12.99 -4.12 -5.32
N THR A 5 -12.03 -4.82 -5.89
CA THR A 5 -10.62 -4.41 -6.01
C THR A 5 -10.39 -3.92 -7.44
N CYS A 6 -9.99 -2.65 -7.57
CA CYS A 6 -9.71 -2.02 -8.86
C CYS A 6 -8.43 -2.61 -9.49
N LYS A 7 -8.60 -3.31 -10.60
CA LYS A 7 -7.52 -3.92 -11.39
C LYS A 7 -7.02 -2.93 -12.46
N PHE A 8 -5.73 -3.03 -12.80
CA PHE A 8 -5.14 -2.34 -13.95
C PHE A 8 -5.17 -3.28 -15.16
N ASN A 9 -5.81 -2.88 -16.28
CA ASN A 9 -5.78 -3.60 -17.55
C ASN A 9 -5.00 -2.78 -18.59
N GLU A 10 -3.95 -3.38 -19.15
CA GLU A 10 -3.11 -2.78 -20.18
C GLU A 10 -3.56 -3.28 -21.58
N ALA A 11 -3.82 -2.36 -22.51
CA ALA A 11 -4.15 -2.70 -23.90
C ALA A 11 -3.46 -1.79 -24.92
N ALA A 12 -2.60 -2.44 -25.72
CA ALA A 12 -2.31 -2.25 -27.16
C ALA A 12 -1.52 -1.03 -27.70
N GLY A 13 -0.35 -1.32 -28.31
CA GLY A 13 -0.08 -1.01 -29.74
C GLY A 13 1.15 -0.16 -30.11
N HIS A 14 2.10 -0.76 -30.89
CA HIS A 14 3.07 -0.19 -31.87
C HIS A 14 4.06 0.94 -31.41
N GLU A 15 5.35 1.07 -31.77
CA GLU A 15 6.33 0.53 -32.75
C GLU A 15 7.77 0.89 -32.26
N PRO A 16 8.87 0.38 -32.87
CA PRO A 16 10.20 0.36 -32.28
C PRO A 16 11.05 1.62 -32.60
N LEU A 17 11.86 2.06 -31.64
CA LEU A 17 12.95 3.02 -31.88
C LEU A 17 14.29 2.52 -31.31
N HIS A 18 15.27 2.55 -32.19
CA HIS A 18 16.65 2.16 -32.03
C HIS A 18 17.46 3.31 -31.38
N GLN A 19 18.30 2.96 -30.38
CA GLN A 19 19.57 3.60 -29.97
C GLN A 19 19.48 5.05 -29.39
N THR A 20 20.15 5.43 -28.29
CA THR A 20 21.54 5.21 -27.85
C THR A 20 21.71 5.48 -26.34
N GLY A 21 22.59 4.72 -25.69
CA GLY A 21 23.53 5.21 -24.65
C GLY A 21 23.00 5.66 -23.29
N GLU A 22 23.13 4.80 -22.28
CA GLU A 22 24.07 4.99 -21.16
C GLU A 22 24.07 3.75 -20.26
N ASP A 23 25.27 3.23 -20.02
CA ASP A 23 25.58 2.02 -19.27
C ASP A 23 25.43 2.31 -17.76
N ILE A 24 24.21 2.17 -17.22
CA ILE A 24 24.00 2.13 -15.77
C ILE A 24 24.02 0.66 -15.35
N ARG A 25 25.23 0.23 -15.01
CA ARG A 25 25.55 -1.01 -14.29
C ARG A 25 24.75 -1.03 -12.98
N VAL A 26 23.63 -1.76 -12.96
CA VAL A 26 22.90 -2.07 -11.73
C VAL A 26 23.79 -2.99 -10.88
N PRO A 27 24.24 -2.60 -9.68
CA PRO A 27 24.99 -3.50 -8.83
C PRO A 27 24.06 -4.62 -8.34
N GLN A 28 24.52 -5.84 -8.57
CA GLN A 28 23.87 -7.08 -8.19
C GLN A 28 23.65 -7.16 -6.67
N SER A 29 22.44 -7.55 -6.30
CA SER A 29 22.15 -8.48 -5.20
C SER A 29 22.83 -8.16 -3.85
N VAL A 30 22.21 -7.29 -3.05
CA VAL A 30 22.46 -7.26 -1.61
C VAL A 30 21.78 -8.49 -1.01
N LYS A 31 22.56 -9.55 -0.80
CA LYS A 31 22.15 -10.73 -0.02
C LYS A 31 22.06 -10.30 1.44
N TYR A 32 20.86 -10.26 2.01
CA TYR A 32 20.71 -10.20 3.46
C TYR A 32 20.94 -11.60 4.02
N GLU A 33 22.16 -11.82 4.48
CA GLU A 33 22.61 -13.06 5.13
C GLU A 33 21.99 -13.14 6.52
N LEU A 34 21.08 -14.09 6.72
CA LEU A 34 20.49 -14.41 8.03
C LEU A 34 21.58 -15.00 8.93
N VAL A 35 22.10 -14.17 9.84
CA VAL A 35 22.99 -14.59 10.92
C VAL A 35 22.22 -15.57 11.82
N THR A 36 22.49 -16.86 11.63
CA THR A 36 22.09 -17.92 12.56
C THR A 36 23.16 -18.05 13.62
N ARG A 37 22.87 -17.58 14.83
CA ARG A 37 23.67 -17.88 16.02
C ARG A 37 22.76 -18.17 17.20
N ALA A 38 22.50 -19.45 17.43
CA ALA A 38 22.09 -19.93 18.74
C ALA A 38 23.26 -19.76 19.73
N PRO A 39 22.96 -19.40 20.99
CA PRO A 39 23.23 -20.39 22.03
C PRO A 39 22.14 -20.47 23.12
N ASN A 40 21.86 -21.71 23.51
CA ASN A 40 21.55 -22.21 24.85
C ASN A 40 20.48 -21.51 25.72
N ALA A 41 19.36 -22.22 25.83
CA ALA A 41 18.70 -22.63 27.08
C ALA A 41 18.64 -21.60 28.23
N ALA A 42 17.53 -20.89 28.33
CA ALA A 42 16.96 -20.48 29.61
C ALA A 42 15.43 -20.42 29.51
N LYS A 43 14.79 -20.87 30.59
CA LYS A 43 13.35 -21.10 30.78
C LYS A 43 12.46 -19.86 30.59
N ALA A 44 11.20 -20.21 30.35
CA ALA A 44 9.97 -19.50 30.72
C ALA A 44 9.44 -18.45 29.73
N GLY A 45 8.50 -18.92 28.91
CA GLY A 45 7.20 -18.28 28.67
C GLY A 45 7.21 -16.89 28.03
N LEU A 46 7.04 -16.83 26.71
CA LEU A 46 6.35 -15.71 26.06
C LEU A 46 5.74 -16.16 24.75
N GLN A 47 4.58 -15.58 24.48
CA GLN A 47 3.56 -15.98 23.53
C GLN A 47 4.09 -16.13 22.10
N THR A 48 3.61 -17.16 21.44
CA THR A 48 3.82 -17.42 20.02
C THR A 48 3.30 -16.24 19.20
N ASN A 49 4.20 -15.42 18.68
CA ASN A 49 3.98 -14.56 17.50
C ASN A 49 3.82 -15.45 16.26
N LYS A 50 2.73 -16.20 16.21
CA LYS A 50 2.20 -16.82 14.99
C LYS A 50 0.83 -16.20 14.80
N LEU A 51 0.79 -15.12 14.02
CA LEU A 51 -0.47 -14.63 13.46
C LEU A 51 -1.08 -15.79 12.65
N PRO A 52 -2.32 -16.21 12.93
CA PRO A 52 -2.97 -17.26 12.17
C PRO A 52 -3.34 -16.71 10.79
N LEU A 53 -2.53 -17.04 9.78
CA LEU A 53 -2.96 -16.96 8.39
C LEU A 53 -4.00 -18.07 8.20
N LYS A 54 -5.23 -17.66 7.95
CA LYS A 54 -6.40 -18.51 7.77
C LYS A 54 -6.18 -19.43 6.57
N ASP A 55 -6.33 -20.73 6.80
CA ASP A 55 -6.11 -21.77 5.79
C ASP A 55 -7.02 -21.57 4.58
N ALA A 56 -6.41 -21.64 3.40
CA ALA A 56 -6.98 -21.31 2.11
C ALA A 56 -8.21 -22.15 1.75
N SER A 57 -9.34 -21.47 1.58
CA SER A 57 -10.50 -21.97 0.85
C SER A 57 -10.98 -20.88 -0.10
N SER A 58 -10.62 -21.02 -1.38
CA SER A 58 -11.27 -20.37 -2.53
C SER A 58 -11.54 -18.86 -2.40
N SER A 59 -10.55 -18.06 -2.04
CA SER A 59 -10.67 -16.59 -2.02
C SER A 59 -9.85 -15.98 -3.17
N ASN A 60 -10.54 -15.34 -4.12
CA ASN A 60 -9.94 -14.51 -5.16
C ASN A 60 -8.78 -13.68 -4.58
N ASP A 61 -7.60 -13.81 -5.17
CA ASP A 61 -6.33 -13.15 -4.78
C ASP A 61 -6.50 -11.69 -4.34
N SER A 62 -7.40 -10.97 -4.99
CA SER A 62 -7.68 -9.56 -4.72
C SER A 62 -8.37 -9.28 -3.37
N ASN A 63 -9.20 -10.20 -2.86
CA ASN A 63 -9.80 -10.08 -1.52
C ASN A 63 -8.74 -10.23 -0.42
N ILE A 64 -7.77 -11.13 -0.62
CA ILE A 64 -6.66 -11.32 0.33
C ILE A 64 -5.84 -10.02 0.44
N ILE A 65 -5.61 -9.35 -0.69
CA ILE A 65 -4.87 -8.09 -0.74
C ILE A 65 -5.65 -6.96 -0.07
N ALA A 66 -6.96 -6.88 -0.31
CA ALA A 66 -7.82 -5.90 0.34
C ALA A 66 -7.81 -6.09 1.87
N ASP A 67 -7.92 -7.35 2.35
CA ASP A 67 -7.85 -7.70 3.77
C ASP A 67 -6.48 -7.36 4.39
N GLU A 68 -5.39 -7.55 3.63
CA GLU A 68 -4.03 -7.18 4.03
C GLU A 68 -3.92 -5.67 4.27
N TYR A 69 -4.34 -4.85 3.29
CA TYR A 69 -4.34 -3.39 3.43
C TYR A 69 -5.27 -2.90 4.53
N ALA A 70 -6.44 -3.51 4.70
CA ALA A 70 -7.36 -3.16 5.78
C ALA A 70 -6.74 -3.47 7.15
N SER A 71 -6.02 -4.59 7.27
CA SER A 71 -5.31 -4.97 8.49
C SER A 71 -4.16 -4.01 8.81
N LEU A 72 -3.35 -3.63 7.81
CA LEU A 72 -2.30 -2.62 7.95
C LEU A 72 -2.87 -1.26 8.35
N SER A 73 -4.01 -0.86 7.76
CA SER A 73 -4.68 0.40 8.07
C SER A 73 -5.20 0.44 9.52
N LYS A 74 -5.82 -0.64 9.99
CA LYS A 74 -6.26 -0.78 11.39
C LYS A 74 -5.07 -0.77 12.35
N LEU A 75 -3.99 -1.45 11.99
CA LEU A 75 -2.77 -1.49 12.79
C LEU A 75 -2.12 -0.10 12.88
N PHE A 76 -2.14 0.67 11.79
CA PHE A 76 -1.67 2.07 11.81
C PHE A 76 -2.50 2.91 12.77
N VAL A 77 -3.84 2.84 12.69
CA VAL A 77 -4.75 3.57 13.59
C VAL A 77 -4.51 3.17 15.05
N LEU A 78 -4.25 1.90 15.33
CA LEU A 78 -3.88 1.44 16.66
C LEU A 78 -2.54 2.04 17.12
N ALA A 79 -1.51 2.01 16.26
CA ALA A 79 -0.21 2.59 16.57
C ALA A 79 -0.29 4.11 16.82
N GLU A 80 -1.13 4.83 16.08
CA GLU A 80 -1.42 6.25 16.31
C GLU A 80 -2.05 6.49 17.70
N LYS A 81 -3.02 5.64 18.09
CA LYS A 81 -3.65 5.73 19.42
C LYS A 81 -2.68 5.37 20.57
N LEU A 82 -1.71 4.50 20.30
CA LEU A 82 -0.66 4.12 21.25
C LEU A 82 0.54 5.08 21.24
N VAL A 83 0.54 6.08 20.34
CA VAL A 83 1.65 7.03 20.14
C VAL A 83 2.97 6.30 19.84
N ASP A 84 2.90 5.21 19.08
CA ASP A 84 4.05 4.39 18.70
C ASP A 84 4.58 4.81 17.32
N ASP A 85 5.55 5.73 17.32
CA ASP A 85 6.15 6.28 16.11
C ASP A 85 6.96 5.27 15.30
N GLU A 86 7.54 4.25 15.95
CA GLU A 86 8.32 3.22 15.27
C GLU A 86 7.40 2.31 14.46
N SER A 87 6.32 1.83 15.09
CA SER A 87 5.31 1.03 14.42
C SER A 87 4.64 1.81 13.29
N LYS A 88 4.29 3.09 13.49
CA LYS A 88 3.71 3.94 12.43
C LYS A 88 4.61 3.97 11.19
N LYS A 89 5.91 4.21 11.35
CA LYS A 89 6.87 4.25 10.24
C LYS A 89 7.01 2.90 9.54
N LEU A 90 7.06 1.82 10.32
CA LEU A 90 7.18 0.46 9.78
C LEU A 90 5.93 0.08 8.96
N ILE A 91 4.74 0.40 9.46
CA ILE A 91 3.47 0.12 8.76
C ILE A 91 3.34 0.95 7.49
N LEU A 92 3.66 2.24 7.51
CA LEU A 92 3.66 3.07 6.30
C LEU A 92 4.65 2.54 5.25
N SER A 93 5.83 2.10 5.71
CA SER A 93 6.82 1.48 4.83
C SER A 93 6.31 0.17 4.24
N ALA A 94 5.58 -0.64 5.03
CA ALA A 94 4.96 -1.88 4.56
C ALA A 94 3.87 -1.60 3.50
N ILE A 95 2.98 -0.61 3.73
CA ILE A 95 1.98 -0.20 2.74
C ILE A 95 2.64 0.27 1.44
N LEU A 96 3.70 1.07 1.54
CA LEU A 96 4.42 1.57 0.37
C LEU A 96 5.18 0.46 -0.38
N ALA A 97 5.80 -0.48 0.34
CA ALA A 97 6.47 -1.62 -0.27
C ALA A 97 5.46 -2.51 -1.00
N ARG A 98 4.34 -2.83 -0.33
CA ARG A 98 3.28 -3.67 -0.89
C ARG A 98 2.66 -3.09 -2.16
N SER A 99 2.50 -1.77 -2.20
CA SER A 99 1.97 -1.04 -3.38
C SER A 99 2.95 -0.90 -4.54
N LYS A 100 4.16 -1.46 -4.43
CA LYS A 100 5.14 -1.55 -5.53
C LYS A 100 5.42 -2.98 -5.96
N GLU A 101 5.01 -3.95 -5.15
CA GLU A 101 5.25 -5.36 -5.41
C GLU A 101 4.11 -5.93 -6.27
N PRO A 102 4.41 -6.44 -7.48
CA PRO A 102 3.42 -7.12 -8.30
C PRO A 102 2.97 -8.41 -7.62
N PHE A 103 1.70 -8.77 -7.79
CA PHE A 103 1.15 -10.01 -7.26
C PHE A 103 1.32 -11.17 -8.26
N SER A 104 0.66 -12.30 -7.97
CA SER A 104 0.67 -13.53 -8.80
C SER A 104 0.26 -13.30 -10.26
N ASP A 105 -0.53 -12.25 -10.51
CA ASP A 105 -1.07 -11.84 -11.81
C ASP A 105 -0.23 -10.73 -12.48
N GLU A 106 0.94 -10.41 -11.94
CA GLU A 106 1.80 -9.29 -12.39
C GLU A 106 1.15 -7.90 -12.22
N ILE A 107 0.00 -7.83 -11.53
CA ILE A 107 -0.71 -6.58 -11.25
C ILE A 107 -0.24 -6.01 -9.91
N VAL A 108 -0.02 -4.70 -9.88
CA VAL A 108 0.25 -3.95 -8.65
C VAL A 108 -1.08 -3.44 -8.08
N TYR A 109 -1.27 -3.66 -6.79
CA TYR A 109 -2.50 -3.31 -6.08
C TYR A 109 -2.26 -2.15 -5.12
N TYR A 110 -3.21 -1.22 -5.07
CA TYR A 110 -3.24 -0.12 -4.10
C TYR A 110 -4.35 -0.35 -3.05
N PRO A 111 -4.30 0.36 -1.89
CA PRO A 111 -5.31 0.21 -0.85
C PRO A 111 -6.73 0.48 -1.37
N ALA A 112 -7.70 -0.36 -1.00
CA ALA A 112 -9.10 -0.18 -1.35
C ALA A 112 -9.77 0.95 -0.54
N LEU A 113 -10.98 1.38 -0.94
CA LEU A 113 -11.71 2.46 -0.27
C LEU A 113 -11.97 2.20 1.23
N ASP A 114 -12.21 0.95 1.62
CA ASP A 114 -12.32 0.57 3.05
C ASP A 114 -11.08 0.97 3.85
N SER A 115 -9.88 0.81 3.26
CA SER A 115 -8.63 1.22 3.89
C SER A 115 -8.52 2.74 4.01
N VAL A 116 -8.98 3.47 2.98
CA VAL A 116 -9.06 4.94 3.00
C VAL A 116 -9.99 5.39 4.13
N GLN A 117 -11.17 4.79 4.24
CA GLN A 117 -12.14 5.10 5.29
C GLN A 117 -11.56 4.83 6.68
N ILE A 118 -10.96 3.66 6.90
CA ILE A 118 -10.32 3.30 8.19
C ILE A 118 -9.28 4.34 8.61
N ILE A 119 -8.42 4.77 7.68
CA ILE A 119 -7.38 5.77 7.97
C ILE A 119 -8.01 7.14 8.25
N TYR A 120 -8.93 7.61 7.41
CA TYR A 120 -9.52 8.95 7.57
C TYR A 120 -10.38 9.07 8.83
N GLU A 121 -11.14 8.04 9.20
CA GLU A 121 -11.91 8.04 10.45
C GLU A 121 -11.03 7.84 11.69
N GLY A 122 -9.92 7.10 11.55
CA GLY A 122 -9.08 6.70 12.67
C GLY A 122 -7.92 7.64 13.01
N THR A 123 -7.63 8.64 12.18
CA THR A 123 -6.46 9.51 12.30
C THR A 123 -6.83 10.99 12.27
N VAL A 124 -5.92 11.86 12.71
CA VAL A 124 -6.06 13.33 12.59
C VAL A 124 -5.71 13.83 11.19
N GLU A 125 -6.12 15.06 10.86
CA GLU A 125 -5.94 15.68 9.52
C GLU A 125 -4.50 15.65 9.01
N ASP A 126 -3.53 15.95 9.89
CA ASP A 126 -2.10 15.98 9.55
C ASP A 126 -1.41 14.60 9.60
N SER A 127 -2.17 13.50 9.67
CA SER A 127 -1.57 12.17 9.76
C SER A 127 -0.77 11.82 8.50
N PRO A 128 0.45 11.26 8.64
CA PRO A 128 1.26 10.85 7.49
C PRO A 128 0.60 9.74 6.65
N ALA A 129 -0.30 8.94 7.24
CA ALA A 129 -1.04 7.93 6.50
C ALA A 129 -2.00 8.53 5.46
N ARG A 130 -2.68 9.64 5.81
CA ARG A 130 -3.58 10.35 4.87
C ARG A 130 -2.80 10.87 3.65
N HIS A 131 -1.61 11.42 3.89
CA HIS A 131 -0.71 11.90 2.84
C HIS A 131 -0.21 10.77 1.95
N LEU A 132 0.16 9.63 2.52
CA LEU A 132 0.59 8.46 1.76
C LEU A 132 -0.52 7.95 0.85
N LEU A 133 -1.75 7.81 1.35
CA LEU A 133 -2.88 7.36 0.55
C LEU A 133 -3.15 8.30 -0.63
N VAL A 134 -3.15 9.60 -0.40
CA VAL A 134 -3.33 10.60 -1.47
C VAL A 134 -2.26 10.46 -2.54
N GLN A 135 -0.99 10.28 -2.14
CA GLN A 135 0.11 10.06 -3.09
C GLN A 135 -0.07 8.77 -3.89
N LEU A 136 -0.48 7.67 -3.25
CA LEU A 136 -0.73 6.40 -3.94
C LEU A 136 -1.84 6.54 -4.98
N TYR A 137 -2.97 7.15 -4.60
CA TYR A 137 -4.10 7.35 -5.52
C TYR A 137 -3.77 8.34 -6.64
N ALA A 138 -2.98 9.39 -6.37
CA ALA A 138 -2.57 10.34 -7.41
C ALA A 138 -1.53 9.75 -8.40
N ASN A 139 -0.85 8.67 -8.03
CA ASN A 139 0.15 8.01 -8.88
C ASN A 139 -0.40 6.77 -9.58
N PHE A 140 -1.28 6.01 -8.93
CA PHE A 140 -1.75 4.70 -9.38
C PHE A 140 -3.27 4.59 -9.50
N GLY A 141 -4.02 5.50 -8.88
CA GLY A 141 -5.48 5.48 -8.91
C GLY A 141 -6.04 5.80 -10.29
N ASN A 142 -7.19 5.25 -10.61
CA ASN A 142 -7.94 5.52 -11.83
C ASN A 142 -9.29 6.19 -11.49
N ALA A 143 -10.01 6.76 -12.47
CA ALA A 143 -11.31 7.39 -12.19
C ALA A 143 -12.40 6.38 -11.77
N ALA A 144 -12.20 5.08 -12.01
CA ALA A 144 -13.20 4.05 -11.74
C ALA A 144 -13.54 3.91 -10.25
N PHE A 145 -12.60 4.21 -9.33
CA PHE A 145 -12.91 4.16 -7.89
C PHE A 145 -13.97 5.19 -7.48
N ILE A 146 -14.11 6.29 -8.23
CA ILE A 146 -15.12 7.33 -7.97
C ILE A 146 -16.49 6.85 -8.44
N GLU A 147 -16.55 6.10 -9.54
CA GLU A 147 -17.80 5.61 -10.12
C GLU A 147 -18.48 4.54 -9.26
N THR A 148 -17.72 3.85 -8.41
CA THR A 148 -18.21 2.72 -7.60
C THR A 148 -19.10 3.16 -6.44
N ASP A 149 -18.66 4.17 -5.67
CA ASP A 149 -19.38 4.62 -4.47
C ASP A 149 -18.93 6.03 -4.05
N VAL A 150 -19.44 7.06 -4.72
CA VAL A 150 -19.07 8.46 -4.42
C VAL A 150 -19.38 8.84 -2.97
N ASP A 151 -20.52 8.36 -2.44
CA ASP A 151 -21.02 8.74 -1.12
C ASP A 151 -20.24 8.05 0.01
N GLY A 152 -19.67 6.87 -0.25
CA GLY A 152 -18.80 6.15 0.69
C GLY A 152 -17.38 6.71 0.79
N ILE A 153 -16.96 7.59 -0.12
CA ILE A 153 -15.61 8.16 -0.10
C ILE A 153 -15.56 9.35 0.88
N PRO A 154 -14.60 9.38 1.82
CA PRO A 154 -14.43 10.52 2.70
C PRO A 154 -14.22 11.82 1.91
N GLN A 155 -15.06 12.83 2.16
CA GLN A 155 -14.98 14.13 1.46
C GLN A 155 -13.60 14.78 1.60
N GLU A 156 -13.01 14.69 2.79
CA GLU A 156 -11.65 15.17 3.07
C GLU A 156 -10.60 14.48 2.19
N PHE A 157 -10.78 13.20 1.87
CA PHE A 157 -9.88 12.48 0.97
C PHE A 157 -9.96 13.04 -0.46
N LEU A 158 -11.16 13.27 -0.98
CA LEU A 158 -11.34 13.87 -2.30
C LEU A 158 -10.78 15.29 -2.37
N TYR A 159 -10.96 16.07 -1.29
CA TYR A 159 -10.37 17.41 -1.17
C TYR A 159 -8.83 17.35 -1.21
N HIS A 160 -8.20 16.50 -0.40
CA HIS A 160 -6.75 16.35 -0.41
C HIS A 160 -6.21 15.81 -1.73
N LEU A 161 -6.90 14.84 -2.34
CA LEU A 161 -6.50 14.27 -3.63
C LEU A 161 -6.58 15.31 -4.75
N SER A 162 -7.70 16.03 -4.86
CA SER A 162 -7.87 17.07 -5.88
C SER A 162 -6.83 18.18 -5.73
N ARG A 163 -6.59 18.66 -4.50
CA ARG A 163 -5.54 19.64 -4.21
C ARG A 163 -4.16 19.13 -4.63
N TYR A 164 -3.80 17.91 -4.22
CA TYR A 164 -2.50 17.31 -4.56
C TYR A 164 -2.32 17.18 -6.07
N MET A 165 -3.34 16.77 -6.82
CA MET A 165 -3.28 16.67 -8.27
C MET A 165 -3.13 18.02 -8.96
N LEU A 166 -3.81 19.07 -8.45
CA LEU A 166 -3.67 20.44 -8.97
C LEU A 166 -2.26 20.99 -8.71
N ASP A 167 -1.72 20.80 -7.50
CA ASP A 167 -0.38 21.23 -7.14
C ASP A 167 0.69 20.50 -7.98
N LYS A 168 0.53 19.19 -8.15
CA LYS A 168 1.39 18.35 -9.00
C LYS A 168 1.34 18.80 -10.47
N GLY A 169 0.15 19.14 -10.98
CA GLY A 169 -0.03 19.64 -12.34
C GLY A 169 0.55 21.04 -12.56
N ALA A 170 0.50 21.91 -11.55
CA ALA A 170 1.14 23.22 -11.59
C ALA A 170 2.67 23.11 -11.58
N ALA A 171 3.23 22.18 -10.79
CA ALA A 171 4.66 21.94 -10.72
C ALA A 171 5.25 21.43 -12.05
N ALA A 172 4.49 20.62 -12.81
CA ALA A 172 4.94 20.11 -14.11
C ALA A 172 4.93 21.15 -15.25
N ARG A 173 4.39 22.36 -15.02
CA ARG A 173 4.28 23.43 -16.03
C ARG A 173 5.39 24.49 -15.95
N ASN A 174 6.25 24.42 -14.93
CA ASN A 174 7.41 25.31 -14.72
C ASN A 174 8.72 24.59 -15.04
#